data_AF-A0A920V6E5-F1
#
_entry.id   AF-A0A920V6E5-F1
#
_cell.length_a   1.000
_cell.length_b   1.000
_cell.length_c   1.000
_cell.angle_alpha   90.00
_cell.angle_beta   90.00
_cell.angle_gamma   90.00
#
_symmetry.space_group_name_H-M   'P 1'
#
loop_
_entity.id
_entity.type
_entity.pdbx_description
1 polymer ?
#
loop_
_entity_poly.entity_id
_entity_poly.type
_entity_poly.pdbx_seq_one_letter_code
_entity_poly.pdbx_strand_id
1 'polypeptide(L)'
;MVVPTYTGAINVVTKDPSDVFSGRVNLQAGEHGTQRAGITLEGPMGDTLGYRLTASTYDTDGMYNNAVNPGEKLGAQSTDDMALTVVFEPSSRLRIKARYHTWEDSDGPDASTGYDYRSGRHNCSPGGLVERWGAAHMVPWDFGADNVPVTTVCGKVPVPTAAEIGHDTGSARQLALLEMRTNESTFPIANGVRDVPDFQVPNGFGMEREAEEI
;
A
#
# COMPACT_ATOMS: atom_id res chain seq x y z
N MET A 1 5.11 -10.97 -17.71
CA MET A 1 5.56 -9.57 -17.77
C MET A 1 6.99 -9.48 -17.27
N VAL A 2 7.88 -8.77 -17.99
CA VAL A 2 9.26 -8.48 -17.57
C VAL A 2 9.36 -6.97 -17.46
N VAL A 3 9.61 -6.44 -16.27
CA VAL A 3 9.82 -5.00 -16.05
C VAL A 3 11.32 -4.79 -15.84
N PRO A 4 12.08 -4.30 -16.84
CA PRO A 4 13.47 -3.94 -16.64
C PRO A 4 13.53 -2.60 -15.90
N THR A 5 14.05 -2.62 -14.69
CA THR A 5 14.50 -1.42 -13.97
C THR A 5 16.02 -1.49 -13.84
N TYR A 6 16.69 -0.36 -13.56
CA TYR A 6 18.15 -0.29 -13.35
C TYR A 6 18.69 -1.23 -12.26
N THR A 7 17.79 -1.90 -11.51
CA THR A 7 18.06 -2.80 -10.39
C THR A 7 17.82 -4.29 -10.72
N GLY A 8 17.34 -4.61 -11.93
CA GLY A 8 17.10 -5.99 -12.39
C GLY A 8 15.71 -6.22 -12.97
N ALA A 9 15.40 -7.50 -13.23
CA ALA A 9 14.13 -7.95 -13.79
C ALA A 9 13.50 -9.04 -12.92
N ILE A 10 12.23 -8.86 -12.57
CA ILE A 10 11.40 -9.90 -11.94
C ILE A 10 10.62 -10.61 -13.06
N ASN A 11 10.67 -11.94 -13.08
CA ASN A 11 9.90 -12.75 -14.01
C ASN A 11 8.95 -13.67 -13.23
N VAL A 12 7.65 -13.48 -13.45
CA VAL A 12 6.60 -14.34 -12.91
C VAL A 12 6.10 -15.26 -14.01
N VAL A 13 6.29 -16.57 -13.81
CA VAL A 13 5.84 -17.61 -14.75
C VAL A 13 4.63 -18.31 -14.16
N THR A 14 3.49 -18.20 -14.84
CA THR A 14 2.24 -18.84 -14.40
C THR A 14 2.11 -20.27 -14.89
N LYS A 15 1.50 -21.11 -14.05
CA LYS A 15 1.31 -22.54 -14.30
C LYS A 15 0.33 -22.76 -15.47
N ASP A 16 0.67 -23.69 -16.35
CA ASP A 16 -0.25 -24.20 -17.37
C ASP A 16 -1.29 -25.16 -16.76
N PRO A 17 -2.45 -25.36 -17.44
CA PRO A 17 -3.44 -26.37 -17.06
C PRO A 17 -2.86 -27.77 -16.87
N SER A 18 -3.50 -28.56 -16.00
CA SER A 18 -3.14 -29.96 -15.76
C SER A 18 -3.75 -30.89 -16.82
N ASP A 19 -3.05 -31.97 -17.16
CA ASP A 19 -3.55 -33.04 -18.08
C ASP A 19 -4.65 -33.90 -17.45
N VAL A 20 -4.84 -33.79 -16.14
CA VAL A 20 -5.93 -34.42 -15.39
C VAL A 20 -6.69 -33.37 -14.59
N PHE A 21 -7.99 -33.57 -14.42
CA PHE A 21 -8.79 -32.69 -13.57
C PHE A 21 -8.24 -32.67 -12.13
N SER A 22 -8.06 -31.46 -11.59
CA SER A 22 -7.54 -31.20 -10.26
C SER A 22 -8.23 -29.98 -9.67
N GLY A 23 -8.56 -30.08 -8.38
CA GLY A 23 -9.14 -29.00 -7.60
C GLY A 23 -8.33 -28.76 -6.34
N ARG A 24 -8.12 -27.49 -5.98
CA ARG A 24 -7.50 -27.09 -4.71
C ARG A 24 -8.34 -26.01 -4.07
N VAL A 25 -8.60 -26.16 -2.78
CA VAL A 25 -9.19 -25.12 -1.94
C VAL A 25 -8.16 -24.75 -0.87
N ASN A 26 -8.03 -23.46 -0.58
CA ASN A 26 -7.22 -22.92 0.49
C ASN A 26 -8.11 -22.03 1.37
N LEU A 27 -8.05 -22.26 2.68
CA LEU A 27 -8.74 -21.47 3.69
C LEU A 27 -7.71 -21.10 4.76
N GLN A 28 -7.64 -19.83 5.11
CA GLN A 28 -6.77 -19.28 6.15
C GLN A 28 -7.57 -18.37 7.05
N ALA A 29 -7.27 -18.42 8.34
CA ALA A 29 -7.72 -17.46 9.34
C ALA A 29 -6.51 -17.06 10.20
N GLY A 30 -6.48 -15.81 10.65
CA GLY A 30 -5.39 -15.23 11.43
C GLY A 30 -5.87 -14.17 12.40
N GLU A 31 -4.90 -13.52 13.05
CA GLU A 31 -5.19 -12.37 13.92
C GLU A 31 -5.74 -11.18 13.13
N HIS A 32 -6.32 -10.21 13.83
CA HIS A 32 -6.84 -8.98 13.23
C HIS A 32 -7.91 -9.21 12.15
N GLY A 33 -8.82 -10.17 12.38
CA GLY A 33 -9.89 -10.48 11.42
C GLY A 33 -9.37 -11.04 10.10
N THR A 34 -8.10 -11.44 10.01
CA THR A 34 -7.49 -11.88 8.76
C THR A 34 -8.12 -13.18 8.29
N GLN A 35 -8.61 -13.19 7.07
CA GLN A 35 -9.15 -14.37 6.41
C GLN A 35 -8.70 -14.42 4.94
N ARG A 36 -8.51 -15.64 4.44
CA ARG A 36 -8.29 -15.87 3.01
C ARG A 36 -9.06 -17.10 2.58
N ALA A 37 -9.76 -17.00 1.46
CA ALA A 37 -10.34 -18.14 0.79
C ALA A 37 -9.89 -18.15 -0.67
N GLY A 38 -9.52 -19.32 -1.17
CA GLY A 38 -9.10 -19.47 -2.56
C GLY A 38 -9.47 -20.81 -3.12
N ILE A 39 -9.84 -20.82 -4.39
CA ILE A 39 -10.12 -22.03 -5.15
C ILE A 39 -9.30 -22.01 -6.45
N THR A 40 -8.83 -23.19 -6.83
CA THR A 40 -8.23 -23.45 -8.12
C THR A 40 -8.88 -24.67 -8.71
N LEU A 41 -9.31 -24.57 -9.96
CA LEU A 41 -9.80 -25.67 -10.76
C LEU A 41 -8.98 -25.73 -12.04
N GLU A 42 -8.45 -26.89 -12.39
CA GLU A 42 -7.70 -27.08 -13.62
C GLU A 42 -7.94 -28.46 -14.21
N GLY A 43 -7.76 -28.59 -15.52
CA GLY A 43 -7.88 -29.87 -16.20
C GLY A 43 -8.02 -29.75 -17.71
N PRO A 44 -8.08 -30.88 -18.40
CA PRO A 44 -8.40 -30.93 -19.81
C PRO A 44 -9.91 -30.70 -20.04
N MET A 45 -10.24 -30.09 -21.17
CA MET A 45 -11.57 -29.97 -21.74
C MET A 45 -11.53 -30.60 -23.14
N GLY A 46 -11.60 -31.93 -23.18
CA GLY A 46 -11.34 -32.72 -24.39
C GLY A 46 -9.85 -32.96 -24.63
N ASP A 47 -9.48 -33.36 -25.85
CA ASP A 47 -8.13 -33.83 -26.15
C ASP A 47 -7.14 -32.70 -26.48
N THR A 48 -7.66 -31.50 -26.79
CA THR A 48 -6.86 -30.39 -27.36
C THR A 48 -6.97 -29.09 -26.58
N LEU A 49 -7.78 -29.02 -25.53
CA LEU A 49 -7.98 -27.79 -24.76
C LEU A 49 -7.75 -28.09 -23.28
N GLY A 50 -6.98 -27.26 -22.60
CA GLY A 50 -6.80 -27.27 -21.15
C GLY A 50 -7.24 -25.94 -20.55
N TYR A 51 -7.76 -25.98 -19.34
CA TYR A 51 -8.16 -24.77 -18.59
C TYR A 51 -7.59 -24.77 -17.18
N ARG A 52 -7.36 -23.57 -16.65
CA ARG A 52 -7.04 -23.32 -15.24
C ARG A 52 -7.73 -22.05 -14.79
N LEU A 53 -8.65 -22.18 -13.86
CA LEU A 53 -9.34 -21.09 -13.18
C LEU A 53 -8.81 -20.99 -11.74
N THR A 54 -8.44 -19.79 -11.32
CA THR A 54 -8.10 -19.47 -9.93
C THR A 54 -8.93 -18.27 -9.51
N ALA A 55 -9.52 -18.34 -8.32
CA ALA A 55 -10.18 -17.21 -7.69
C ALA A 55 -9.80 -17.19 -6.21
N SER A 56 -9.54 -16.01 -5.65
CA SER A 56 -9.32 -15.87 -4.22
C SER A 56 -9.78 -14.53 -3.70
N THR A 57 -10.19 -14.52 -2.44
CA THR A 57 -10.53 -13.34 -1.66
C THR A 57 -9.66 -13.32 -0.40
N TYR A 58 -9.26 -12.13 0.03
CA TYR A 58 -8.45 -11.88 1.21
C TYR A 58 -8.97 -10.64 1.92
N ASP A 59 -9.19 -10.74 3.22
CA ASP A 59 -9.56 -9.60 4.07
C ASP A 59 -8.66 -9.57 5.30
N THR A 60 -8.33 -8.38 5.77
CA THR A 60 -7.80 -8.14 7.12
C THR A 60 -8.33 -6.82 7.65
N ASP A 61 -8.72 -6.80 8.92
CA ASP A 61 -9.21 -5.58 9.57
C ASP A 61 -8.08 -4.58 9.82
N GLY A 62 -6.81 -5.01 9.80
CA GLY A 62 -5.67 -4.19 10.20
C GLY A 62 -5.35 -4.26 11.70
N MET A 63 -4.09 -3.96 12.02
CA MET A 63 -3.51 -4.28 13.32
C MET A 63 -3.82 -3.27 14.42
N TYR A 64 -4.16 -2.03 14.04
CA TYR A 64 -4.32 -0.92 14.97
C TYR A 64 -5.63 -0.18 14.76
N ASN A 65 -6.28 0.22 15.85
CA ASN A 65 -7.39 1.17 15.76
C ASN A 65 -6.82 2.57 15.52
N ASN A 66 -7.47 3.37 14.67
CA ASN A 66 -7.08 4.74 14.44
C ASN A 66 -7.59 5.64 15.60
N ALA A 67 -6.68 6.17 16.42
CA ALA A 67 -7.03 7.08 17.51
C ALA A 67 -7.54 8.46 17.02
N VAL A 68 -7.21 8.85 15.79
CA VAL A 68 -7.58 10.15 15.21
C VAL A 68 -8.95 10.08 14.52
N ASN A 69 -9.27 8.93 13.90
CA ASN A 69 -10.55 8.68 13.24
C ASN A 69 -11.25 7.45 13.86
N PRO A 70 -12.14 7.65 14.85
CA PRO A 70 -12.79 6.54 15.54
C PRO A 70 -13.62 5.65 14.62
N GLY A 71 -13.38 4.34 14.67
CA GLY A 71 -14.07 3.33 13.84
C GLY A 71 -13.27 2.89 12.62
N GLU A 72 -12.19 3.60 12.28
CA GLU A 72 -11.24 3.19 11.25
C GLU A 72 -10.11 2.35 11.86
N LYS A 73 -9.57 1.42 11.07
CA LYS A 73 -8.41 0.61 11.43
C LYS A 73 -7.28 0.83 10.42
N LEU A 74 -6.05 0.86 10.93
CA LEU A 74 -4.83 1.02 10.14
C LEU A 74 -4.31 -0.35 9.71
N GLY A 75 -3.97 -0.47 8.43
CA GLY A 75 -3.53 -1.70 7.78
C GLY A 75 -4.69 -2.60 7.36
N ALA A 76 -5.92 -2.08 7.26
CA ALA A 76 -7.05 -2.81 6.71
C ALA A 76 -6.84 -3.03 5.20
N GLN A 77 -7.14 -4.23 4.71
CA GLN A 77 -6.98 -4.58 3.29
C GLN A 77 -8.08 -5.54 2.86
N SER A 78 -8.55 -5.38 1.63
CA SER A 78 -9.45 -6.29 0.94
C SER A 78 -8.92 -6.51 -0.48
N THR A 79 -8.75 -7.77 -0.88
CA THR A 79 -8.26 -8.14 -2.22
C THR A 79 -9.11 -9.26 -2.79
N ASP A 80 -9.68 -9.02 -3.96
CA ASP A 80 -10.30 -10.04 -4.81
C ASP A 80 -9.46 -10.27 -6.07
N ASP A 81 -9.18 -11.53 -6.40
CA ASP A 81 -8.32 -11.92 -7.52
C ASP A 81 -8.97 -13.06 -8.31
N MET A 82 -8.99 -12.94 -9.64
CA MET A 82 -9.43 -13.99 -10.54
C MET A 82 -8.52 -14.12 -11.76
N ALA A 83 -8.06 -15.34 -12.06
CA ALA A 83 -7.32 -15.64 -13.27
C ALA A 83 -7.88 -16.86 -14.00
N LEU A 84 -8.06 -16.74 -15.31
CA LEU A 84 -8.40 -17.82 -16.22
C LEU A 84 -7.27 -18.00 -17.24
N THR A 85 -6.72 -19.20 -17.34
CA THR A 85 -5.77 -19.59 -18.37
C THR A 85 -6.37 -20.70 -19.22
N VAL A 86 -6.26 -20.55 -20.53
CA VAL A 86 -6.69 -21.53 -21.52
C VAL A 86 -5.51 -21.86 -22.43
N VAL A 87 -5.25 -23.14 -22.63
CA VAL A 87 -4.22 -23.64 -23.54
C VAL A 87 -4.87 -24.52 -24.59
N PHE A 88 -4.71 -24.17 -25.85
CA PHE A 88 -5.25 -24.89 -27.00
C PHE A 88 -4.12 -25.48 -27.85
N GLU A 89 -4.16 -26.80 -28.02
CA GLU A 89 -3.18 -27.64 -28.70
C GLU A 89 -3.88 -28.50 -29.76
N PRO A 90 -4.26 -27.93 -30.91
CA PRO A 90 -4.93 -28.69 -31.97
C PRO A 90 -4.03 -29.74 -32.65
N SER A 91 -2.71 -29.63 -32.49
CA SER A 91 -1.72 -30.59 -32.99
C SER A 91 -0.41 -30.49 -32.22
N SER A 92 0.49 -31.46 -32.38
CA SER A 92 1.82 -31.45 -31.74
C SER A 92 2.75 -30.31 -32.16
N ARG A 93 2.37 -29.49 -33.14
CA ARG A 93 3.19 -28.39 -33.69
C ARG A 93 2.62 -27.00 -33.39
N LEU A 94 1.40 -26.91 -32.87
CA LEU A 94 0.73 -25.63 -32.62
C LEU A 94 0.17 -25.63 -31.20
N ARG A 95 0.64 -24.66 -30.40
CA ARG A 95 0.15 -24.40 -29.05
C ARG A 95 -0.17 -22.92 -28.91
N ILE A 96 -1.38 -22.63 -28.46
CA ILE A 96 -1.87 -21.27 -28.23
C ILE A 96 -2.25 -21.17 -26.75
N LYS A 97 -1.70 -20.19 -26.04
CA LYS A 97 -2.04 -19.91 -24.64
C LYS A 97 -2.65 -18.52 -24.55
N ALA A 98 -3.82 -18.44 -23.94
CA ALA A 98 -4.47 -17.19 -23.59
C ALA A 98 -4.66 -17.14 -22.06
N ARG A 99 -4.53 -15.96 -21.46
CA ARG A 99 -4.70 -15.79 -20.02
C ARG A 99 -5.36 -14.45 -19.73
N TYR A 100 -6.51 -14.53 -19.08
CA TYR A 100 -7.21 -13.40 -18.49
C TYR A 100 -6.92 -13.34 -16.98
N HIS A 101 -6.61 -12.16 -16.46
CA HIS A 101 -6.38 -11.92 -15.03
C HIS A 101 -6.95 -10.56 -14.64
N THR A 102 -7.74 -10.56 -13.57
CA THR A 102 -8.28 -9.34 -12.96
C THR A 102 -8.11 -9.42 -11.45
N TRP A 103 -7.86 -8.28 -10.83
CA TRP A 103 -7.86 -8.13 -9.39
C TRP A 103 -8.30 -6.72 -8.99
N GLU A 104 -8.91 -6.66 -7.82
CA GLU A 104 -9.39 -5.44 -7.16
C GLU A 104 -8.82 -5.43 -5.74
N ASP A 105 -8.01 -4.42 -5.43
CA ASP A 105 -7.59 -4.12 -4.04
C ASP A 105 -8.39 -2.91 -3.55
N SER A 106 -8.93 -3.00 -2.34
CA SER A 106 -9.44 -1.88 -1.55
C SER A 106 -8.71 -1.86 -0.21
N ASP A 107 -7.66 -1.04 -0.16
CA ASP A 107 -6.82 -0.89 1.04
C ASP A 107 -7.27 0.34 1.84
N GLY A 108 -7.41 0.16 3.16
CA GLY A 108 -7.53 1.26 4.09
C GLY A 108 -6.19 1.99 4.33
N PRO A 109 -6.16 2.96 5.25
CA PRO A 109 -4.93 3.67 5.58
C PRO A 109 -3.85 2.71 6.07
N ASP A 110 -2.61 2.92 5.66
CA ASP A 110 -1.52 2.04 6.00
C ASP A 110 -1.14 2.14 7.49
N ALA A 111 -0.69 1.03 8.07
CA ALA A 111 -0.06 1.01 9.38
C ALA A 111 1.43 1.36 9.26
N SER A 112 1.75 2.61 8.96
CA SER A 112 3.14 3.09 8.92
C SER A 112 3.56 3.80 10.20
N THR A 113 4.88 3.90 10.36
CA THR A 113 5.49 4.70 11.42
C THR A 113 5.94 6.05 10.86
N GLY A 114 5.39 7.13 11.42
CA GLY A 114 5.91 8.47 11.20
C GLY A 114 7.18 8.68 12.03
N TYR A 115 8.34 8.72 11.39
CA TYR A 115 9.60 9.11 12.04
C TYR A 115 9.63 10.63 12.27
N ASP A 116 9.07 11.09 13.38
CA ASP A 116 9.34 12.44 13.89
C ASP A 116 10.46 12.38 14.94
N TYR A 117 11.53 13.17 14.76
CA TYR A 117 12.60 13.28 15.74
C TYR A 117 12.13 13.85 17.09
N ARG A 118 10.93 14.45 17.15
CA ARG A 118 10.28 14.91 18.39
C ARG A 118 9.46 13.83 19.09
N SER A 119 9.17 12.73 18.42
CA SER A 119 8.37 11.65 18.99
C SER A 119 9.04 10.99 20.20
N GLY A 120 10.37 11.15 20.34
CA GLY A 120 11.16 10.47 21.38
C GLY A 120 11.21 8.94 21.23
N ARG A 121 10.70 8.39 20.11
CA ARG A 121 10.54 6.94 19.87
C ARG A 121 11.47 6.35 18.83
N HIS A 122 12.38 7.16 18.28
CA HIS A 122 13.37 6.74 17.29
C HIS A 122 14.76 6.71 17.96
N ASN A 123 15.57 5.74 17.57
CA ASN A 123 16.93 5.52 18.09
C ASN A 123 18.01 6.04 17.12
N CYS A 124 17.59 6.75 16.08
CA CYS A 124 18.44 7.14 14.94
C CYS A 124 18.34 8.64 14.66
N SER A 125 18.36 9.49 15.70
CA SER A 125 18.71 10.89 15.46
C SER A 125 20.23 11.00 15.34
N PRO A 126 20.79 11.31 14.15
CA PRO A 126 22.24 11.34 13.95
C PRO A 126 22.95 12.47 14.73
N GLY A 127 22.27 13.19 15.63
CA GLY A 127 22.85 14.28 16.40
C GLY A 127 23.37 15.38 15.51
N GLY A 128 22.45 16.11 14.87
CA GLY A 128 22.81 17.11 13.87
C GLY A 128 21.89 18.32 13.91
N LEU A 129 22.36 19.37 13.24
CA LEU A 129 21.52 20.50 12.87
C LEU A 129 20.51 20.01 11.82
N VAL A 130 19.23 20.06 12.15
CA VAL A 130 18.17 19.94 11.15
C VAL A 130 17.71 21.35 10.82
N GLU A 131 17.94 21.75 9.58
CA GLU A 131 17.47 23.02 9.03
C GLU A 131 15.94 23.04 9.05
N ARG A 132 15.38 23.60 10.12
CA ARG A 132 13.95 23.74 10.31
C ARG A 132 13.64 25.13 10.84
N TRP A 133 12.79 25.82 10.07
CA TRP A 133 12.15 27.06 10.46
C TRP A 133 11.09 26.81 11.56
N GLY A 134 11.56 26.61 12.79
CA GLY A 134 10.71 26.61 13.97
C GLY A 134 10.17 28.02 14.26
N ALA A 135 9.10 28.13 15.04
CA ALA A 135 8.51 29.44 15.38
C ALA A 135 9.52 30.42 16.02
N ALA A 136 10.53 29.89 16.72
CA ALA A 136 11.63 30.66 17.29
C ALA A 136 12.58 31.24 16.21
N HIS A 137 12.77 30.54 15.09
CA HIS A 137 13.65 30.91 13.98
C HIS A 137 12.91 31.64 12.85
N MET A 138 11.63 31.98 13.05
CA MET A 138 10.77 32.68 12.08
C MET A 138 10.80 34.20 12.30
N VAL A 139 11.98 34.76 12.59
CA VAL A 139 12.20 36.21 12.74
C VAL A 139 13.21 36.71 11.71
N PRO A 140 13.11 37.97 11.24
CA PRO A 140 13.89 38.46 10.09
C PRO A 140 15.42 38.41 10.22
N TRP A 141 15.93 38.20 11.43
CA TRP A 141 17.36 38.26 11.75
C TRP A 141 17.91 36.92 12.27
N ASP A 142 17.10 35.87 12.28
CA ASP A 142 17.48 34.54 12.74
C ASP A 142 17.38 33.54 11.59
N PHE A 143 18.54 33.10 11.12
CA PHE A 143 18.70 32.04 10.12
C PHE A 143 19.34 30.86 10.84
N GLY A 144 18.58 30.26 11.76
CA GLY A 144 19.05 29.23 12.68
C GLY A 144 18.41 27.87 12.43
N ALA A 145 19.16 26.82 12.78
CA ALA A 145 18.69 25.45 12.83
C ALA A 145 18.60 24.98 14.29
N ASP A 146 17.58 24.19 14.60
CA ASP A 146 17.48 23.51 15.88
C ASP A 146 18.52 22.38 15.96
N ASN A 147 19.32 22.37 17.02
CA ASN A 147 20.14 21.21 17.35
C ASN A 147 19.24 20.08 17.87
N VAL A 148 19.24 18.96 17.16
CA VAL A 148 18.53 17.77 17.64
C VAL A 148 19.48 16.92 18.46
N PRO A 149 19.17 16.64 19.74
CA PRO A 149 20.00 15.78 20.56
C PRO A 149 20.09 14.38 19.94
N VAL A 150 21.24 13.73 20.06
CA VAL A 150 21.36 12.30 19.75
C VAL A 150 20.37 11.55 20.65
N THR A 151 19.38 10.92 20.05
CA THR A 151 18.47 10.04 20.76
C THR A 151 19.01 8.63 20.67
N THR A 152 19.50 8.12 21.81
CA THR A 152 19.83 6.70 21.94
C THR A 152 18.90 6.07 22.97
N VAL A 153 18.13 5.08 22.53
CA VAL A 153 17.25 4.30 23.40
C VAL A 153 18.06 3.11 23.95
N CYS A 154 18.42 3.19 25.22
CA CYS A 154 19.04 2.08 25.94
C CYS A 154 17.95 1.18 26.54
N GLY A 155 17.82 -0.05 26.05
CA GLY A 155 16.83 -1.03 26.54
C GLY A 155 15.62 -1.20 25.62
N LYS A 156 14.43 -1.44 26.19
CA LYS A 156 13.20 -1.67 25.42
C LYS A 156 12.72 -0.35 24.79
N VAL A 157 12.51 -0.36 23.48
CA VAL A 157 11.96 0.81 22.76
C VAL A 157 10.55 1.11 23.28
N PRO A 158 10.25 2.38 23.63
CA PRO A 158 8.91 2.78 24.02
C PRO A 158 7.95 2.62 22.84
N VAL A 159 7.04 1.66 22.96
CA VAL A 159 5.98 1.42 21.98
C VAL A 159 4.88 2.47 22.21
N PRO A 160 4.35 3.13 21.18
CA PRO A 160 3.21 4.04 21.31
C PRO A 160 2.03 3.37 22.00
N THR A 161 1.31 4.12 22.82
CA THR A 161 0.02 3.66 23.36
C THR A 161 -1.05 3.72 22.28
N ALA A 162 -2.17 3.02 22.47
CA ALA A 162 -3.27 3.00 21.50
C ALA A 162 -3.81 4.41 21.18
N ALA A 163 -3.76 5.36 22.13
CA ALA A 163 -4.19 6.74 21.91
C ALA A 163 -3.24 7.56 21.02
N GLU A 164 -2.03 7.05 20.78
CA GLU A 164 -0.97 7.72 20.02
C GLU A 164 -0.75 7.10 18.65
N ILE A 165 -1.45 5.99 18.37
CA ILE A 165 -1.46 5.33 17.06
C ILE A 165 -2.67 5.83 16.29
N GLY A 166 -2.42 6.66 15.30
CA GLY A 166 -3.48 7.21 14.48
C GLY A 166 -2.92 8.00 13.31
N HIS A 167 -3.71 8.06 12.25
CA HIS A 167 -3.40 8.84 11.07
C HIS A 167 -4.58 9.79 10.81
N ASP A 168 -4.30 11.06 10.52
CA ASP A 168 -5.36 12.00 10.15
C ASP A 168 -5.74 11.75 8.69
N THR A 169 -6.75 10.91 8.49
CA THR A 169 -7.20 10.41 7.19
C THR A 169 -8.34 11.23 6.59
N GLY A 170 -8.88 12.20 7.34
CA GLY A 170 -10.09 12.92 6.92
C GLY A 170 -10.57 14.03 7.86
N SER A 171 -9.75 14.57 8.76
CA SER A 171 -10.18 15.74 9.54
C SER A 171 -10.44 16.95 8.63
N ALA A 172 -11.31 17.87 9.04
CA ALA A 172 -11.56 19.11 8.31
C ALA A 172 -10.26 19.91 8.06
N ARG A 173 -9.26 19.80 8.95
CA ARG A 173 -7.94 20.41 8.75
C ARG A 173 -7.16 19.72 7.63
N GLN A 174 -7.13 18.39 7.62
CA GLN A 174 -6.41 17.63 6.60
C GLN A 174 -7.07 17.76 5.24
N LEU A 175 -8.40 17.69 5.18
CA LEU A 175 -9.18 17.93 3.97
C LEU A 175 -8.98 19.36 3.46
N ALA A 176 -8.98 20.38 4.33
CA ALA A 176 -8.66 21.75 3.91
C ALA A 176 -7.21 21.91 3.40
N LEU A 177 -6.23 21.24 4.01
CA LEU A 177 -4.84 21.22 3.53
C LEU A 177 -4.70 20.50 2.18
N LEU A 178 -5.47 19.45 1.95
CA LEU A 178 -5.52 18.72 0.69
C LEU A 178 -6.22 19.55 -0.40
N GLU A 179 -7.36 20.16 -0.10
CA GLU A 179 -8.11 21.05 -1.00
C GLU A 179 -7.28 22.26 -1.43
N MET A 180 -6.51 22.86 -0.50
CA MET A 180 -5.58 23.95 -0.82
C MET A 180 -4.46 23.52 -1.77
N ARG A 181 -4.15 22.22 -1.89
CA ARG A 181 -3.17 21.71 -2.86
C ARG A 181 -3.74 21.41 -4.25
N THR A 182 -5.06 21.38 -4.40
CA THR A 182 -5.75 20.95 -5.64
C THR A 182 -6.43 22.07 -6.42
N ASN A 183 -6.68 23.21 -5.79
CA ASN A 183 -7.49 24.29 -6.37
C ASN A 183 -6.64 25.45 -6.92
N GLU A 184 -5.38 25.20 -7.28
CA GLU A 184 -4.40 26.24 -7.66
C GLU A 184 -4.19 27.32 -6.58
N SER A 185 -4.71 27.12 -5.35
CA SER A 185 -4.47 28.05 -4.27
C SER A 185 -3.03 27.96 -3.85
N THR A 186 -2.49 29.12 -3.55
CA THR A 186 -1.09 29.25 -3.29
C THR A 186 -0.78 28.88 -1.84
N PHE A 187 0.27 28.09 -1.64
CA PHE A 187 0.66 27.71 -0.28
C PHE A 187 1.36 28.90 0.39
N PRO A 188 0.84 29.42 1.52
CA PRO A 188 1.52 30.47 2.26
C PRO A 188 2.76 29.87 2.92
N ILE A 189 3.93 30.32 2.48
CA ILE A 189 5.21 30.07 3.13
C ILE A 189 5.61 31.35 3.87
N ALA A 190 6.48 31.21 4.88
CA ALA A 190 6.92 32.33 5.71
C ALA A 190 7.47 33.53 4.90
N ASN A 191 7.94 33.30 3.66
CA ASN A 191 8.49 34.31 2.74
C ASN A 191 7.64 34.53 1.48
N GLY A 192 6.33 34.24 1.52
CA GLY A 192 5.41 34.54 0.42
C GLY A 192 4.56 33.34 0.02
N VAL A 193 4.42 33.14 -1.28
CA VAL A 193 3.32 32.42 -1.89
C VAL A 193 3.91 31.49 -2.96
N ARG A 194 3.72 30.17 -2.85
CA ARG A 194 4.29 29.19 -3.81
C ARG A 194 3.17 28.42 -4.51
N ASP A 195 3.26 28.36 -5.84
CA ASP A 195 2.40 27.51 -6.66
C ASP A 195 2.65 26.04 -6.31
N VAL A 196 1.57 25.34 -5.98
CA VAL A 196 1.62 23.90 -5.75
C VAL A 196 1.43 23.22 -7.10
N PRO A 197 2.29 22.28 -7.52
CA PRO A 197 2.03 21.46 -8.70
C PRO A 197 0.65 20.79 -8.59
N ASP A 198 0.00 20.60 -9.73
CA ASP A 198 -1.28 19.90 -9.85
C ASP A 198 -1.13 18.46 -9.30
N PHE A 199 -1.50 18.25 -8.04
CA PHE A 199 -1.49 16.94 -7.40
C PHE A 199 -2.89 16.35 -7.47
N GLN A 200 -3.02 15.17 -8.08
CA GLN A 200 -4.19 14.32 -7.90
C GLN A 200 -4.28 13.97 -6.42
N VAL A 201 -5.29 14.49 -5.72
CA VAL A 201 -5.54 14.14 -4.31
C VAL A 201 -6.38 12.86 -4.26
N PRO A 202 -5.92 11.83 -3.54
CA PRO A 202 -6.74 10.66 -3.24
C PRO A 202 -7.99 11.07 -2.45
N ASN A 203 -9.16 10.50 -2.77
CA ASN A 203 -10.42 10.68 -2.02
C ASN A 203 -10.42 9.93 -0.66
N GLY A 204 -9.33 10.02 0.08
CA GLY A 204 -9.06 9.27 1.31
C GLY A 204 -7.65 8.68 1.31
N PHE A 205 -7.14 8.31 2.48
CA PHE A 205 -5.90 7.54 2.58
C PHE A 205 -6.24 6.05 2.42
N GLY A 206 -5.87 5.51 1.27
CA GLY A 206 -6.17 4.16 0.83
C GLY A 206 -5.84 4.03 -0.65
N MET A 207 -5.53 2.83 -1.13
CA MET A 207 -5.32 2.59 -2.55
C MET A 207 -6.38 1.63 -3.05
N GLU A 208 -7.31 2.17 -3.84
CA GLU A 208 -8.16 1.34 -4.68
C GLU A 208 -7.48 1.14 -6.02
N ARG A 209 -7.23 -0.11 -6.39
CA ARG A 209 -6.53 -0.45 -7.62
C ARG A 209 -7.28 -1.58 -8.29
N GLU A 210 -7.68 -1.32 -9.53
CA GLU A 210 -8.18 -2.32 -10.45
C GLU A 210 -7.14 -2.50 -11.55
N ALA A 211 -6.84 -3.74 -11.90
CA ALA A 211 -6.05 -4.01 -13.09
C ALA A 211 -6.57 -5.25 -13.83
N GLU A 212 -6.70 -5.09 -15.14
CA GLU A 212 -7.14 -6.12 -16.07
C GLU A 212 -5.99 -6.43 -17.05
N GLU A 213 -5.57 -7.69 -17.11
CA GLU A 213 -4.62 -8.22 -18.09
C GLU A 213 -5.36 -9.24 -18.99
N ILE A 214 -5.33 -9.01 -20.31
CA ILE A 214 -5.97 -9.85 -21.34
C ILE A 214 -4.91 -10.70 -22.06
#